data_AF-A0A8S3XI96-F1
#
_entry.id   AF-A0A8S3XI96-F1
#
_cell.length_a   1.000
_cell.length_b   1.000
_cell.length_c   1.000
_cell.angle_alpha   90.00
_cell.angle_beta   90.00
_cell.angle_gamma   90.00
#
_symmetry.space_group_name_H-M   'P 1'
#
loop_
_entity.id
_entity.type
_entity.pdbx_description
1 polymer ?
#
loop_
_entity_poly.entity_id
_entity_poly.type
_entity_poly.pdbx_seq_one_letter_code
_entity_poly.pdbx_strand_id
1 'polypeptide(L)'
;MANNITPEVLIPLVEQRAVLWDKTLDIYKDKGLKLAAWREICCVFEPNFDKLEEKERKDFATQISTKWTHIRDAFMRSLKNEKEKKRSGADAKTTRPYVYKNQLSFY
;
A
#
# COMPACT_ATOMS: atom_id res chain seq x y z
N MET A 1 -22.84 -3.96 3.58
CA MET A 1 -21.99 -3.23 4.54
C MET A 1 -20.83 -2.65 3.75
N ALA A 2 -20.59 -1.34 3.83
CA ALA A 2 -19.52 -0.71 3.07
C ALA A 2 -18.21 -0.86 3.82
N ASN A 3 -17.41 -1.88 3.47
CA ASN A 3 -16.06 -2.02 4.02
C ASN A 3 -15.17 -0.95 3.40
N ASN A 4 -15.15 0.22 4.03
CA ASN A 4 -14.36 1.35 3.56
C ASN A 4 -12.87 1.04 3.79
N ILE A 5 -12.12 0.82 2.72
CA ILE A 5 -10.68 0.54 2.79
C ILE A 5 -9.94 1.87 3.04
N THR A 6 -9.58 2.12 4.30
CA THR A 6 -8.90 3.33 4.75
C THR A 6 -7.38 3.19 4.69
N PRO A 7 -6.65 4.19 4.15
CA PRO A 7 -5.18 4.18 4.12
C PRO A 7 -4.54 4.04 5.51
N GLU A 8 -5.16 4.63 6.54
CA GLU A 8 -4.70 4.63 7.92
C GLU A 8 -4.61 3.23 8.53
N VAL A 9 -5.43 2.30 8.03
CA VAL A 9 -5.40 0.88 8.42
C VAL A 9 -4.59 0.07 7.42
N LEU A 10 -4.70 0.37 6.13
CA LEU A 10 -4.05 -0.41 5.07
C LEU A 10 -2.52 -0.29 5.10
N ILE A 11 -1.98 0.91 5.30
CA ILE A 11 -0.53 1.17 5.29
C ILE A 11 0.19 0.35 6.38
N PRO A 12 -0.18 0.41 7.68
CA PRO A 12 0.53 -0.36 8.70
C PRO A 12 0.38 -1.88 8.51
N LEU A 13 -0.74 -2.36 7.96
CA LEU A 13 -0.91 -3.78 7.64
C LEU A 13 0.02 -4.25 6.53
N VAL A 14 0.28 -3.41 5.52
CA VAL A 14 1.24 -3.70 4.45
C VAL A 14 2.67 -3.57 4.96
N GLU A 15 2.98 -2.57 5.78
CA GLU A 15 4.29 -2.38 6.41
C GLU A 15 4.76 -3.65 7.12
N GLN A 16 3.89 -4.26 7.94
CA GLN A 16 4.16 -5.51 8.67
C GLN A 16 4.43 -6.72 7.76
N ARG A 17 4.09 -6.64 6.47
CA ARG A 17 4.18 -7.74 5.51
C ARG A 17 5.16 -7.37 4.41
N ALA A 18 6.46 -7.44 4.71
CA ALA A 18 7.55 -7.09 3.81
C ALA A 18 7.48 -7.79 2.43
N VAL A 19 6.90 -9.00 2.36
CA VAL A 19 6.60 -9.73 1.11
C VAL A 19 5.81 -8.89 0.07
N LEU A 20 5.06 -7.88 0.51
CA LEU A 20 4.24 -7.02 -0.34
C LEU A 20 4.97 -5.82 -0.93
N TRP A 21 6.06 -5.35 -0.31
CA TRP A 21 6.68 -4.07 -0.66
C TRP A 21 8.21 -4.12 -0.75
N ASP A 22 8.88 -4.96 0.03
CA ASP A 22 10.33 -5.01 0.11
C ASP A 22 10.92 -5.89 -0.99
N LYS A 23 11.39 -5.25 -2.06
CA LYS A 23 11.99 -5.93 -3.22
C LYS A 23 13.39 -6.49 -2.94
N THR A 24 14.00 -6.15 -1.81
CA THR A 24 15.35 -6.60 -1.44
C THR A 24 15.34 -8.00 -0.84
N LEU A 25 14.19 -8.43 -0.31
CA LEU A 25 14.01 -9.75 0.28
C LEU A 25 13.63 -10.79 -0.77
N ASP A 26 14.15 -12.01 -0.64
CA ASP A 26 13.84 -13.10 -1.57
C ASP A 26 12.36 -13.53 -1.50
N ILE A 27 11.75 -13.42 -0.31
CA ILE A 27 10.32 -13.68 -0.08
C ILE A 27 9.42 -12.83 -0.99
N TYR A 28 9.87 -11.68 -1.48
CA TYR A 28 9.11 -10.85 -2.41
C TYR A 28 8.83 -11.54 -3.74
N LYS A 29 9.64 -12.53 -4.14
CA LYS A 29 9.39 -13.31 -5.37
C LYS A 29 8.37 -14.42 -5.13
N ASP A 30 8.09 -14.75 -3.88
CA ASP A 30 7.17 -15.81 -3.50
C ASP A 30 5.71 -15.38 -3.71
N LYS A 31 5.04 -16.02 -4.67
CA LYS A 31 3.64 -15.76 -4.99
C LYS A 31 2.69 -16.28 -3.92
N GLY A 32 3.04 -17.37 -3.24
CA GLY A 32 2.24 -17.96 -2.18
C GLY A 32 2.21 -17.07 -0.94
N LEU A 33 3.37 -16.57 -0.51
CA LEU A 33 3.47 -15.63 0.60
C LEU A 33 2.75 -14.31 0.31
N LYS A 34 2.82 -13.81 -0.93
CA LYS A 34 2.04 -12.63 -1.36
C LYS A 34 0.55 -12.87 -1.26
N LEU A 35 0.08 -14.02 -1.74
CA LEU A 35 -1.33 -14.38 -1.68
C LEU A 35 -1.81 -14.50 -0.22
N ALA A 36 -1.02 -15.16 0.64
CA ALA A 36 -1.30 -15.29 2.07
C ALA A 36 -1.36 -13.91 2.75
N ALA A 37 -0.37 -13.05 2.51
CA ALA A 37 -0.32 -11.70 3.02
C ALA A 37 -1.55 -10.87 2.62
N TRP A 38 -1.96 -10.92 1.35
CA TRP A 38 -3.18 -10.24 0.90
C TRP A 38 -4.45 -10.81 1.54
N ARG A 39 -4.55 -12.14 1.68
CA ARG A 39 -5.68 -12.78 2.35
C ARG A 39 -5.80 -12.29 3.79
N GLU A 40 -4.71 -12.26 4.55
CA GLU A 40 -4.71 -11.77 5.93
C GLU A 40 -5.19 -10.32 6.00
N ILE A 41 -4.71 -9.44 5.11
CA ILE A 41 -5.18 -8.05 5.04
C ILE A 41 -6.68 -8.01 4.73
N CYS A 42 -7.15 -8.81 3.77
CA CYS A 42 -8.58 -8.90 3.44
C CYS A 42 -9.42 -9.31 4.65
N CYS A 43 -8.97 -10.29 5.44
CA CYS A 43 -9.67 -10.73 6.64
C CYS A 43 -9.74 -9.66 7.73
N VAL A 44 -8.81 -8.70 7.78
CA VAL A 44 -8.88 -7.56 8.72
C VAL A 44 -10.01 -6.59 8.31
N PHE A 45 -10.21 -6.36 7.01
CA PHE A 45 -11.27 -5.46 6.52
C PHE A 45 -12.63 -6.15 6.36
N GLU A 46 -12.65 -7.46 6.17
CA GLU A 46 -13.86 -8.27 6.06
C GLU A 46 -13.65 -9.58 6.84
N PRO A 47 -14.06 -9.64 8.12
CA PRO A 47 -13.88 -10.84 8.95
C PRO A 47 -14.55 -12.10 8.38
N ASN A 48 -15.57 -11.96 7.54
CA ASN A 48 -16.21 -13.08 6.84
C ASN A 48 -15.63 -13.31 5.44
N PHE A 49 -14.44 -12.80 5.13
CA PHE A 49 -13.83 -12.91 3.80
C PHE A 49 -13.77 -14.35 3.30
N ASP A 50 -13.50 -15.32 4.18
CA ASP A 50 -13.44 -16.73 3.79
C ASP A 50 -14.82 -17.37 3.54
N LYS A 51 -15.91 -16.71 3.97
CA LYS A 51 -17.30 -17.14 3.72
C LYS A 51 -17.92 -16.49 2.48
N LEU A 52 -17.26 -15.46 1.92
CA LEU A 52 -17.70 -14.82 0.70
C LEU A 52 -17.59 -15.76 -0.51
N GLU A 53 -18.39 -15.52 -1.54
CA GLU A 53 -18.26 -16.23 -2.80
C GLU A 53 -16.89 -15.98 -3.43
N GLU A 54 -16.35 -16.95 -4.19
CA GLU A 54 -15.04 -16.83 -4.84
C GLU A 54 -14.89 -15.54 -5.65
N LYS A 55 -15.96 -15.14 -6.36
CA LYS A 55 -16.00 -13.89 -7.13
C LYS A 55 -15.86 -12.67 -6.22
N GLU A 56 -16.66 -12.60 -5.15
CA GLU A 56 -16.62 -11.49 -4.20
C GLU A 56 -15.26 -11.39 -3.49
N ARG A 57 -14.65 -12.53 -3.16
CA ARG A 57 -13.30 -12.57 -2.57
C ARG A 57 -12.26 -11.99 -3.51
N LYS A 58 -12.29 -12.40 -4.79
CA LYS A 58 -11.40 -11.89 -5.83
C LYS A 58 -11.58 -10.39 -6.04
N ASP A 59 -12.83 -9.94 -6.12
CA ASP A 59 -13.15 -8.52 -6.32
C ASP A 59 -12.66 -7.69 -5.13
N PHE A 60 -12.85 -8.18 -3.90
CA PHE A 60 -12.41 -7.48 -2.69
C PHE A 60 -10.88 -7.42 -2.57
N ALA A 61 -10.18 -8.53 -2.83
CA ALA A 61 -8.72 -8.56 -2.85
C ALA A 61 -8.15 -7.62 -3.94
N THR A 62 -8.82 -7.54 -5.10
CA THR A 62 -8.46 -6.60 -6.18
C THR A 62 -8.65 -5.15 -5.74
N GLN A 63 -9.75 -4.84 -5.04
CA GLN A 63 -9.99 -3.49 -4.51
C GLN A 63 -8.90 -3.07 -3.51
N ILE A 64 -8.55 -3.93 -2.56
CA ILE A 64 -7.51 -3.65 -1.55
C ILE A 64 -6.14 -3.44 -2.22
N SER A 65 -5.73 -4.34 -3.10
CA SER A 65 -4.44 -4.24 -3.78
C SER A 65 -4.35 -3.04 -4.73
N THR A 66 -5.46 -2.68 -5.39
CA THR A 66 -5.57 -1.46 -6.21
C THR A 66 -5.43 -0.20 -5.34
N LYS A 67 -6.12 -0.16 -4.19
CA LYS A 67 -6.01 0.95 -3.23
C LYS A 67 -4.57 1.14 -2.74
N TRP A 68 -3.89 0.05 -2.38
CA TRP A 68 -2.47 0.09 -2.01
C TRP A 68 -1.60 0.64 -3.14
N THR A 69 -1.82 0.16 -4.37
CA THR A 69 -1.07 0.63 -5.55
C THR A 69 -1.23 2.14 -5.72
N HIS A 70 -2.45 2.68 -5.61
CA HIS A 70 -2.69 4.11 -5.70
C HIS A 70 -1.97 4.93 -4.61
N ILE A 71 -1.98 4.46 -3.36
CA ILE A 71 -1.28 5.10 -2.24
C ILE A 71 0.22 5.12 -2.50
N ARG A 72 0.81 3.97 -2.83
CA ARG A 72 2.24 3.83 -3.11
C ARG A 72 2.66 4.71 -4.28
N ASP A 73 1.91 4.69 -5.38
CA ASP A 73 2.27 5.46 -6.57
C ASP A 73 2.17 6.97 -6.32
N ALA A 74 1.17 7.41 -5.55
CA ALA A 74 1.07 8.82 -5.12
C ALA A 74 2.27 9.23 -4.26
N PHE A 75 2.69 8.37 -3.33
CA PHE A 75 3.86 8.60 -2.49
C PHE A 75 5.17 8.65 -3.30
N MET A 76 5.39 7.68 -4.21
CA MET A 76 6.57 7.65 -5.08
C MET A 76 6.67 8.89 -5.97
N ARG A 77 5.55 9.36 -6.53
CA ARG A 77 5.49 10.62 -7.27
C ARG A 77 5.88 11.81 -6.39
N SER A 78 5.38 11.87 -5.16
CA SER A 78 5.75 12.93 -4.21
C SER A 78 7.26 12.92 -3.91
N LEU A 79 7.85 11.75 -3.67
CA LEU A 79 9.29 11.63 -3.42
C LEU A 79 10.12 12.06 -4.63
N LYS A 80 9.72 11.69 -5.84
CA LYS A 80 10.38 12.11 -7.08
C LYS A 80 10.35 13.64 -7.22
N ASN A 81 9.18 14.25 -7.05
CA ASN A 81 9.00 15.70 -7.14
C ASN A 81 9.82 16.46 -6.08
N GLU A 82 9.90 15.93 -4.85
CA GLU A 82 10.77 16.51 -3.80
C GLU A 82 12.26 16.45 -4.19
N LYS A 83 12.72 15.32 -4.77
CA LYS A 83 14.12 15.16 -5.21
C LYS A 83 14.46 16.09 -6.38
N GLU A 84 13.57 16.24 -7.36
CA GLU A 84 13.77 17.12 -8.51
C GLU A 84 13.85 18.60 -8.09
N LYS A 85 12.96 19.04 -7.19
CA LYS A 85 13.00 20.43 -6.69
C LYS A 85 14.28 20.76 -5.93
N LYS A 86 14.81 19.82 -5.15
CA LYS A 86 16.10 20.00 -4.45
C LYS A 86 17.29 20.16 -5.42
N ARG A 87 17.21 19.61 -6.63
CA ARG A 87 18.30 19.69 -7.63
C ARG A 87 18.33 21.03 -8.36
N SER A 88 17.19 21.69 -8.54
CA SER A 88 17.09 22.85 -9.45
C SER A 88 17.49 24.19 -8.83
N GLY A 89 17.97 24.25 -7.59
CA GLY A 89 18.51 25.47 -6.96
C GLY A 89 17.55 26.66 -6.81
N ALA A 90 16.32 26.55 -7.32
CA ALA A 90 15.30 27.56 -7.23
C ALA A 90 14.82 27.68 -5.78
N ASP A 91 14.47 28.91 -5.37
CA ASP A 91 13.82 29.31 -4.12
C ASP A 91 12.44 28.61 -3.97
N ALA A 92 12.48 27.29 -3.82
CA ALA A 92 11.33 26.43 -3.96
C ALA A 92 10.62 26.39 -2.60
N LYS A 93 9.50 27.12 -2.51
CA LYS A 93 8.51 26.96 -1.44
C LYS A 93 8.37 25.46 -1.13
N THR A 94 8.73 25.07 0.09
CA THR A 94 8.67 23.68 0.54
C THR A 94 7.28 23.13 0.26
N THR A 95 7.14 22.24 -0.72
CA THR A 95 5.84 21.59 -0.95
C THR A 95 5.48 20.77 0.26
N ARG A 96 4.20 20.84 0.67
CA ARG A 96 3.70 20.04 1.79
C ARG A 96 4.01 18.56 1.51
N PRO A 97 4.59 17.85 2.48
CA PRO A 97 4.85 16.42 2.33
C PRO A 97 3.55 15.66 2.08
N TYR A 98 3.66 14.51 1.40
CA TYR A 98 2.52 13.61 1.21
C TYR A 98 1.87 13.26 2.56
N VAL A 99 0.54 13.24 2.62
CA VAL A 99 -0.23 13.11 3.87
C VAL A 99 0.14 11.87 4.68
N TYR A 100 0.50 10.76 4.02
CA TYR A 100 0.95 9.53 4.68
C TYR A 100 2.47 9.33 4.64
N LYS A 101 3.27 10.38 4.44
CA LYS A 101 4.74 10.30 4.33
C LYS A 101 5.39 9.59 5.52
N ASN A 102 4.94 9.88 6.73
CA ASN A 102 5.51 9.25 7.94
C ASN A 102 5.18 7.75 8.00
N GLN A 103 3.96 7.36 7.64
CA GLN A 103 3.54 5.96 7.63
C GLN A 103 4.20 5.16 6.50
N LEU A 104 4.63 5.82 5.42
CA LEU A 104 5.33 5.19 4.29
C LEU A 104 6.85 5.36 4.38
N SER A 105 7.39 5.69 5.55
CA SER A 105 8.83 5.92 5.75
C SER A 105 9.68 4.65 5.70
N PHE A 106 9.05 3.48 5.70
CA PHE A 106 9.70 2.18 5.51
C PHE A 106 10.15 1.91 4.07
N TYR A 107 9.80 2.79 3.11
CA TYR A 107 10.13 2.66 1.69
C TYR A 107 11.42 3.38 1.29
#